data_AF-I8A7Y2-F1
#
_entry.id   AF-I8A7Y2-F1
#
_cell.length_a   1.000
_cell.length_b   1.000
_cell.length_c   1.000
_cell.angle_alpha   90.00
_cell.angle_beta   90.00
_cell.angle_gamma   90.00
#
_symmetry.space_group_name_H-M   'P 1'
#
loop_
_entity.id
_entity.type
_entity.pdbx_description
1 polymer ?
#
loop_
_entity_poly.entity_id
_entity_poly.type
_entity_poly.pdbx_seq_one_letter_code
_entity_poly.pdbx_strand_id
1 'polypeptide(L)'
;MASKSASSLMTLYLTLASSCLGKTADMSAFNNPSHGPPASDFAAADSLPTSVLRAAAAAASVVPKDATYPFSLGNSETSTIHSDWVSFKEFVTHVHPLTCLSQGNRDGQSQTNWGTLSAYAVPYIVIPDRFLAANKDILPGNNLAAVICNGKMYYGILGDSNGDDPQITGEASWLMARTCFPKEDLQGNNAHSSKDVTCKCSCWLNVLGKELLTNRKDILFTGKDAVLPDNAMDKTYITDFDTLRSMGDKLVRALASNMDKSASSESPATTLISSLPPFLEKRNGVSY
;
A
#
# COMPACT_ATOMS: atom_id res chain seq x y z
N MET A 1 -7.57 -27.28 69.37
CA MET A 1 -8.11 -27.51 68.02
C MET A 1 -7.43 -26.55 67.07
N ALA A 2 -6.68 -27.09 66.11
CA ALA A 2 -5.93 -26.32 65.13
C ALA A 2 -6.87 -25.89 63.99
N SER A 3 -6.81 -24.63 63.57
CA SER A 3 -7.33 -24.18 62.28
C SER A 3 -6.25 -23.36 61.59
N LYS A 4 -5.65 -23.94 60.56
CA LYS A 4 -4.75 -23.28 59.63
C LYS A 4 -5.61 -22.69 58.52
N SER A 5 -5.65 -21.37 58.35
CA SER A 5 -6.18 -20.74 57.13
C SER A 5 -5.03 -20.40 56.20
N ALA A 6 -4.77 -21.25 55.22
CA ALA A 6 -3.94 -20.94 54.06
C ALA A 6 -4.87 -20.45 52.95
N SER A 7 -5.00 -19.13 52.76
CA SER A 7 -5.67 -18.57 51.59
C SER A 7 -4.70 -18.59 50.42
N SER A 8 -4.91 -19.54 49.52
CA SER A 8 -4.19 -19.71 48.25
C SER A 8 -4.58 -18.58 47.28
N LEU A 9 -3.63 -17.70 46.95
CA LEU A 9 -3.72 -16.81 45.79
C LEU A 9 -3.59 -17.67 44.52
N MET A 10 -4.70 -17.85 43.81
CA MET A 10 -4.73 -18.52 42.51
C MET A 10 -4.61 -17.44 41.43
N THR A 11 -3.37 -17.13 41.04
CA THR A 11 -3.08 -16.25 39.89
C THR A 11 -3.34 -17.03 38.61
N LEU A 12 -4.49 -16.78 37.98
CA LEU A 12 -4.85 -17.35 36.70
C LEU A 12 -4.06 -16.65 35.59
N TYR A 13 -2.94 -17.24 35.16
CA TYR A 13 -2.24 -16.83 33.96
C TYR A 13 -3.08 -17.23 32.74
N LEU A 14 -3.77 -16.25 32.13
CA LEU A 14 -4.32 -16.40 30.78
C LEU A 14 -3.14 -16.35 29.79
N THR A 15 -2.61 -17.52 29.45
CA THR A 15 -1.76 -17.66 28.26
C THR A 15 -2.67 -17.58 27.04
N LEU A 16 -2.65 -16.45 26.32
CA LEU A 16 -3.20 -16.36 24.97
C LEU A 16 -2.41 -17.31 24.08
N ALA A 17 -3.02 -18.45 23.76
CA ALA A 17 -2.54 -19.33 22.71
C ALA A 17 -2.61 -18.55 21.38
N SER A 18 -1.45 -18.28 20.78
CA SER A 18 -1.37 -17.88 19.38
C SER A 18 -1.84 -19.07 18.54
N SER A 19 -3.12 -19.04 18.16
CA SER A 19 -3.66 -19.97 17.18
C SER A 19 -3.07 -19.61 15.82
N CYS A 20 -2.07 -20.35 15.35
CA CYS A 20 -1.73 -20.41 13.93
C CYS A 20 -2.91 -21.08 13.20
N LEU A 21 -3.91 -20.31 12.76
CA LEU A 21 -4.97 -20.79 11.86
C LEU A 21 -4.40 -20.87 10.44
N GLY A 22 -3.63 -21.93 10.18
CA GLY A 22 -2.94 -22.16 8.90
C GLY A 22 -3.81 -22.65 7.73
N LYS A 23 -5.14 -22.55 7.82
CA LYS A 23 -6.09 -22.71 6.70
C LYS A 23 -7.32 -21.89 7.05
N THR A 24 -7.68 -20.93 6.21
CA THR A 24 -8.78 -20.02 6.51
C THR A 24 -10.13 -20.74 6.56
N ALA A 25 -11.04 -20.15 7.32
CA ALA A 25 -12.46 -20.48 7.35
C ALA A 25 -13.06 -20.50 5.93
N ASP A 26 -14.27 -21.01 5.77
CA ASP A 26 -14.99 -20.93 4.50
C ASP A 26 -15.19 -19.45 4.11
N MET A 27 -14.49 -18.98 3.05
CA MET A 27 -14.54 -17.58 2.61
C MET A 27 -15.89 -17.16 2.05
N SER A 28 -16.74 -18.11 1.67
CA SER A 28 -18.11 -17.79 1.25
C SER A 28 -18.93 -17.16 2.38
N ALA A 29 -18.61 -17.47 3.64
CA ALA A 29 -19.27 -16.88 4.81
C ALA A 29 -19.03 -15.36 4.92
N PHE A 30 -17.91 -14.87 4.35
CA PHE A 30 -17.57 -13.46 4.31
C PHE A 30 -18.03 -12.74 3.03
N ASN A 31 -18.71 -13.43 2.12
CA ASN A 31 -19.26 -12.82 0.91
C ASN A 31 -20.59 -12.12 1.21
N ASN A 32 -20.57 -11.12 2.10
CA ASN A 32 -21.75 -10.42 2.58
C ASN A 32 -21.48 -8.91 2.70
N PRO A 33 -22.43 -8.05 2.28
CA PRO A 33 -22.33 -6.60 2.47
C PRO A 33 -22.15 -6.10 3.91
N SER A 34 -22.44 -6.93 4.91
CA SER A 34 -22.40 -6.52 6.32
C SER A 34 -21.02 -6.68 6.96
N HIS A 35 -20.20 -7.61 6.46
CA HIS A 35 -18.87 -7.88 6.99
C HIS A 35 -18.03 -8.72 6.01
N GLY A 36 -16.73 -8.47 5.99
CA GLY A 36 -15.73 -9.29 5.33
C GLY A 36 -14.80 -9.98 6.34
N PRO A 37 -13.76 -10.69 5.89
CA PRO A 37 -12.75 -11.25 6.79
C PRO A 37 -12.05 -10.13 7.59
N PRO A 38 -11.55 -10.44 8.80
CA PRO A 38 -10.80 -9.48 9.60
C PRO A 38 -9.59 -8.91 8.86
N ALA A 39 -9.35 -7.61 8.99
CA ALA A 39 -8.18 -6.95 8.39
C ALA A 39 -6.84 -7.52 8.88
N SER A 40 -6.82 -8.18 10.05
CA SER A 40 -5.65 -8.90 10.57
C SER A 40 -5.19 -10.07 9.69
N ASP A 41 -6.11 -10.65 8.92
CA ASP A 41 -5.84 -11.86 8.13
C ASP A 41 -4.94 -11.53 6.94
N PHE A 42 -4.99 -10.28 6.46
CA PHE A 42 -4.15 -9.77 5.37
C PHE A 42 -3.31 -8.55 5.79
N ALA A 43 -3.17 -8.29 7.09
CA ALA A 43 -2.26 -7.27 7.59
C ALA A 43 -0.80 -7.71 7.38
N ALA A 44 0.04 -6.77 6.97
CA ALA A 44 1.48 -6.99 6.89
C ALA A 44 2.11 -7.04 8.28
N ALA A 45 3.30 -7.63 8.41
CA ALA A 45 3.98 -7.70 9.70
C ALA A 45 4.36 -6.30 10.22
N ASP A 46 4.12 -6.04 11.51
CA ASP A 46 4.46 -4.75 12.16
C ASP A 46 5.95 -4.41 12.12
N SER A 47 6.82 -5.41 11.88
CA SER A 47 8.28 -5.24 11.74
C SER A 47 8.71 -4.59 10.42
N LEU A 48 7.80 -4.39 9.46
CA LEU A 48 8.13 -3.83 8.15
C LEU A 48 8.26 -2.29 8.20
N PRO A 49 9.12 -1.69 7.37
CA PRO A 49 9.39 -0.25 7.39
C PRO A 49 8.31 0.55 6.64
N THR A 50 7.04 0.42 7.07
CA THR A 50 5.86 1.02 6.42
C THR A 50 5.98 2.54 6.23
N SER A 51 6.53 3.25 7.21
CA SER A 51 6.71 4.71 7.14
C SER A 51 7.74 5.12 6.07
N VAL A 52 8.84 4.36 5.94
CA VAL A 52 9.88 4.58 4.93
C VAL A 52 9.33 4.31 3.53
N LEU A 53 8.62 3.20 3.36
CA LEU A 53 8.02 2.84 2.08
C LEU A 53 6.95 3.84 1.65
N ARG A 54 6.13 4.33 2.58
CA ARG A 54 5.18 5.41 2.33
C ARG A 54 5.87 6.69 1.88
N ALA A 55 6.96 7.08 2.53
CA ALA A 55 7.72 8.28 2.18
C ALA A 55 8.39 8.14 0.80
N ALA A 56 8.95 6.97 0.51
CA ALA A 56 9.55 6.69 -0.79
C ALA A 56 8.51 6.63 -1.91
N ALA A 57 7.34 6.04 -1.66
CA ALA A 57 6.22 6.07 -2.60
C ALA A 57 5.75 7.49 -2.90
N ALA A 58 5.78 8.39 -1.91
CA ALA A 58 5.46 9.80 -2.11
C ALA A 58 6.58 10.58 -2.84
N ALA A 59 7.80 10.04 -2.92
CA ALA A 59 8.92 10.62 -3.63
C ALA A 59 9.09 10.07 -5.06
N ALA A 60 8.29 9.06 -5.43
CA ALA A 60 8.29 8.47 -6.77
C ALA A 60 7.97 9.53 -7.84
N SER A 61 8.63 9.43 -8.99
CA SER A 61 8.66 10.49 -10.00
C SER A 61 8.70 9.97 -11.44
N VAL A 62 9.08 8.71 -11.66
CA VAL A 62 9.14 8.13 -13.00
C VAL A 62 7.73 7.78 -13.43
N VAL A 63 7.25 8.42 -14.49
CA VAL A 63 5.88 8.21 -15.01
C VAL A 63 5.94 7.31 -16.24
N PRO A 64 5.41 6.07 -16.19
CA PRO A 64 5.28 5.20 -17.34
C PRO A 64 4.22 5.70 -18.33
N LYS A 65 4.15 5.06 -19.50
CA LYS A 65 3.12 5.37 -20.50
C LYS A 65 1.72 5.07 -19.94
N ASP A 66 0.74 5.88 -20.33
CA ASP A 66 -0.68 5.68 -19.99
C ASP A 66 -0.92 5.57 -18.47
N ALA A 67 -0.30 6.46 -17.69
CA ALA A 67 -0.21 6.35 -16.24
C ALA A 67 -0.96 7.44 -15.46
N THR A 68 -1.57 8.42 -16.14
CA THR A 68 -2.24 9.56 -15.49
C THR A 68 -3.73 9.56 -15.82
N TYR A 69 -4.55 9.58 -14.78
CA TYR A 69 -6.00 9.44 -14.88
C TYR A 69 -6.69 10.37 -13.89
N PRO A 70 -7.94 10.80 -14.13
CA PRO A 70 -8.75 11.42 -13.10
C PRO A 70 -8.83 10.52 -11.86
N PHE A 71 -8.82 11.10 -10.66
CA PHE A 71 -9.02 10.31 -9.43
C PHE A 71 -10.51 10.18 -9.06
N SER A 72 -11.38 11.02 -9.63
CA SER A 72 -12.83 10.93 -9.43
C SER A 72 -13.57 11.46 -10.65
N LEU A 73 -14.78 10.94 -10.89
CA LEU A 73 -15.66 11.43 -11.94
C LEU A 73 -16.03 12.90 -11.70
N GLY A 74 -16.02 13.71 -12.75
CA GLY A 74 -16.39 15.13 -12.70
C GLY A 74 -15.35 16.06 -12.05
N ASN A 75 -14.18 15.55 -11.64
CA ASN A 75 -13.05 16.36 -11.18
C ASN A 75 -11.94 16.41 -12.25
N SER A 76 -11.32 17.57 -12.44
CA SER A 76 -10.19 17.77 -13.37
C SER A 76 -8.85 17.33 -12.78
N GLU A 77 -8.80 17.08 -11.47
CA GLU A 77 -7.60 16.64 -10.79
C GLU A 77 -7.29 15.18 -11.11
N THR A 78 -6.02 14.92 -11.38
CA THR A 78 -5.53 13.60 -11.77
C THR A 78 -4.69 12.97 -10.68
N SER A 79 -4.53 11.66 -10.80
CA SER A 79 -3.50 10.92 -10.10
C SER A 79 -2.65 10.13 -11.10
N THR A 80 -1.41 9.84 -10.69
CA THR A 80 -0.37 9.30 -11.54
C THR A 80 0.22 8.03 -10.93
N ILE A 81 0.37 7.02 -11.77
CA ILE A 81 1.07 5.78 -11.49
C ILE A 81 2.55 6.00 -11.76
N HIS A 82 3.41 5.44 -10.91
CA HIS A 82 4.86 5.64 -10.98
C HIS A 82 5.61 4.30 -11.09
N SER A 83 6.71 4.28 -11.83
CA SER A 83 7.48 3.06 -12.14
C SER A 83 8.92 3.10 -11.65
N ASP A 84 9.24 3.98 -10.69
CA ASP A 84 10.61 4.18 -10.16
C ASP A 84 11.30 2.87 -9.76
N TRP A 85 10.54 1.91 -9.25
CA TRP A 85 11.06 0.66 -8.72
C TRP A 85 11.03 -0.51 -9.71
N VAL A 86 10.56 -0.32 -10.96
CA VAL A 86 10.53 -1.40 -11.98
C VAL A 86 11.95 -1.87 -12.31
N SER A 87 12.92 -0.97 -12.22
CA SER A 87 14.34 -1.25 -12.44
C SER A 87 14.95 -2.21 -11.42
N PHE A 88 14.35 -2.36 -10.23
CA PHE A 88 14.70 -3.38 -9.25
C PHE A 88 14.14 -4.77 -9.60
N LYS A 89 13.63 -4.91 -10.84
CA LYS A 89 13.06 -6.09 -11.49
C LYS A 89 11.65 -6.54 -11.04
N GLU A 90 11.00 -5.90 -10.07
CA GLU A 90 9.76 -6.48 -9.47
C GLU A 90 8.70 -5.49 -8.93
N PHE A 91 8.71 -4.18 -9.26
CA PHE A 91 7.84 -3.22 -8.55
C PHE A 91 7.28 -2.06 -9.39
N VAL A 92 6.00 -1.69 -9.20
CA VAL A 92 5.40 -0.42 -9.66
C VAL A 92 4.68 0.24 -8.48
N THR A 93 4.82 1.55 -8.33
CA THR A 93 4.23 2.31 -7.22
C THR A 93 3.02 3.10 -7.70
N HIS A 94 1.89 2.93 -7.04
CA HIS A 94 0.65 3.63 -7.31
C HIS A 94 0.26 4.49 -6.08
N VAL A 95 -0.32 5.65 -6.31
CA VAL A 95 -0.69 6.61 -5.25
C VAL A 95 -2.12 7.06 -5.48
N HIS A 96 -3.11 6.63 -4.69
CA HIS A 96 -4.50 7.08 -4.92
C HIS A 96 -5.40 7.17 -3.65
N PRO A 97 -6.39 8.09 -3.68
CA PRO A 97 -7.64 7.98 -2.91
C PRO A 97 -8.56 6.88 -3.47
N LEU A 98 -9.51 6.39 -2.67
CA LEU A 98 -10.23 5.14 -2.96
C LEU A 98 -11.66 5.32 -3.49
N THR A 99 -12.02 4.65 -4.58
CA THR A 99 -13.41 4.54 -5.08
C THR A 99 -13.90 3.09 -4.92
N CYS A 100 -15.14 2.89 -4.49
CA CYS A 100 -15.66 1.56 -4.17
C CYS A 100 -16.51 0.99 -5.30
N LEU A 101 -16.28 -0.28 -5.62
CA LEU A 101 -17.21 -1.08 -6.43
C LEU A 101 -18.42 -1.54 -5.59
N SER A 102 -19.58 -1.69 -6.24
CA SER A 102 -20.91 -1.62 -5.60
C SER A 102 -21.54 -2.91 -5.06
N GLN A 103 -22.50 -2.74 -4.13
CA GLN A 103 -23.60 -3.69 -3.91
C GLN A 103 -24.57 -3.57 -5.09
N GLY A 104 -24.70 -4.63 -5.88
CA GLY A 104 -25.65 -4.66 -7.00
C GLY A 104 -25.30 -3.61 -8.05
N ASN A 105 -24.24 -3.87 -8.81
CA ASN A 105 -23.74 -2.90 -9.76
C ASN A 105 -24.69 -2.67 -10.95
N ARG A 106 -24.80 -1.43 -11.43
CA ARG A 106 -25.53 -1.11 -12.67
C ARG A 106 -24.66 -1.26 -13.92
N ASP A 107 -23.34 -1.32 -13.79
CA ASP A 107 -22.37 -1.55 -14.89
C ASP A 107 -21.39 -2.73 -14.64
N GLY A 108 -21.36 -3.29 -13.43
CA GLY A 108 -20.39 -4.29 -13.02
C GLY A 108 -20.55 -5.61 -13.75
N GLN A 109 -19.56 -5.93 -14.57
CA GLN A 109 -19.41 -7.26 -15.12
C GLN A 109 -19.41 -8.26 -13.97
N SER A 110 -20.07 -9.40 -14.15
CA SER A 110 -20.06 -10.50 -13.16
C SER A 110 -18.67 -11.15 -13.00
N GLN A 111 -17.65 -10.60 -13.66
CA GLN A 111 -16.33 -11.13 -13.85
C GLN A 111 -15.31 -10.02 -13.63
N THR A 112 -14.27 -10.35 -12.86
CA THR A 112 -13.02 -9.61 -12.79
C THR A 112 -12.06 -10.18 -13.84
N ASN A 113 -10.97 -9.46 -14.20
CA ASN A 113 -10.05 -9.92 -15.26
C ASN A 113 -9.58 -11.39 -15.14
N TRP A 114 -9.38 -11.90 -13.92
CA TRP A 114 -8.88 -13.27 -13.66
C TRP A 114 -9.85 -14.15 -12.88
N GLY A 115 -11.14 -13.81 -12.80
CA GLY A 115 -12.10 -14.60 -12.05
C GLY A 115 -13.45 -13.92 -11.83
N THR A 116 -14.08 -14.27 -10.73
CA THR A 116 -15.30 -13.65 -10.20
C THR A 116 -15.06 -13.31 -8.73
N LEU A 117 -14.03 -12.51 -8.46
CA LEU A 117 -13.58 -12.23 -7.09
C LEU A 117 -14.70 -11.56 -6.28
N SER A 118 -14.88 -12.01 -5.03
CA SER A 118 -15.82 -11.37 -4.11
C SER A 118 -15.25 -10.04 -3.61
N ALA A 119 -15.96 -8.94 -3.87
CA ALA A 119 -15.60 -7.62 -3.34
C ALA A 119 -15.63 -7.56 -1.79
N TYR A 120 -16.40 -8.44 -1.14
CA TYR A 120 -16.54 -8.48 0.33
C TYR A 120 -15.52 -9.37 1.02
N ALA A 121 -15.04 -10.42 0.33
CA ALA A 121 -14.14 -11.41 0.91
C ALA A 121 -12.68 -11.29 0.43
N VAL A 122 -12.44 -10.68 -0.74
CA VAL A 122 -11.11 -10.58 -1.32
C VAL A 122 -10.57 -9.15 -1.23
N PRO A 123 -9.40 -8.92 -0.61
CA PRO A 123 -8.75 -7.62 -0.65
C PRO A 123 -8.09 -7.45 -2.03
N TYR A 124 -8.63 -6.57 -2.87
CA TYR A 124 -8.02 -6.28 -4.16
C TYR A 124 -8.05 -4.79 -4.51
N ILE A 125 -7.12 -4.40 -5.37
CA ILE A 125 -7.08 -3.11 -6.04
C ILE A 125 -7.50 -3.25 -7.50
N VAL A 126 -7.90 -2.14 -8.09
CA VAL A 126 -8.24 -2.02 -9.50
C VAL A 126 -7.39 -0.92 -10.11
N ILE A 127 -6.86 -1.18 -11.31
CA ILE A 127 -6.06 -0.22 -12.07
C ILE A 127 -6.78 0.14 -13.38
N PRO A 128 -6.47 1.27 -14.00
CA PRO A 128 -7.05 1.61 -15.30
C PRO A 128 -6.71 0.57 -16.37
N ASP A 129 -7.70 0.19 -17.18
CA ASP A 129 -7.53 -0.84 -18.22
C ASP A 129 -6.49 -0.46 -19.27
N ARG A 130 -6.39 0.82 -19.65
CA ARG A 130 -5.34 1.30 -20.57
C ARG A 130 -3.95 1.10 -19.98
N PHE A 131 -3.78 1.32 -18.68
CA PHE A 131 -2.50 1.10 -18.01
C PHE A 131 -2.16 -0.39 -17.96
N LEU A 132 -3.12 -1.25 -17.59
CA LEU A 132 -2.94 -2.71 -17.60
C LEU A 132 -2.56 -3.19 -19.01
N ALA A 133 -3.30 -2.77 -20.04
CA ALA A 133 -3.05 -3.15 -21.43
C ALA A 133 -1.63 -2.76 -21.89
N ALA A 134 -1.14 -1.58 -21.51
CA ALA A 134 0.20 -1.11 -21.83
C ALA A 134 1.32 -1.85 -21.07
N ASN A 135 1.01 -2.51 -19.96
CA ASN A 135 1.98 -3.12 -19.04
C ASN A 135 1.71 -4.62 -18.77
N LYS A 136 0.96 -5.30 -19.65
CA LYS A 136 0.55 -6.71 -19.48
C LYS A 136 1.71 -7.68 -19.26
N ASP A 137 2.86 -7.43 -19.88
CA ASP A 137 4.04 -8.30 -19.76
C ASP A 137 4.60 -8.35 -18.33
N ILE A 138 4.42 -7.26 -17.56
CA ILE A 138 4.89 -7.14 -16.18
C ILE A 138 3.74 -7.30 -15.16
N LEU A 139 2.49 -7.33 -15.61
CA LEU A 139 1.28 -7.57 -14.81
C LEU A 139 0.49 -8.77 -15.37
N PRO A 140 1.05 -9.99 -15.30
CA PRO A 140 0.47 -11.15 -15.96
C PRO A 140 -0.77 -11.74 -15.28
N GLY A 141 -1.08 -11.36 -14.03
CA GLY A 141 -2.12 -12.04 -13.25
C GLY A 141 -2.60 -11.26 -12.02
N ASN A 142 -3.08 -12.02 -11.03
CA ASN A 142 -3.38 -11.53 -9.68
C ASN A 142 -2.09 -11.20 -8.92
N ASN A 143 -1.37 -10.21 -9.43
CA ASN A 143 -0.15 -9.66 -8.88
C ASN A 143 -0.41 -9.07 -7.48
N LEU A 144 0.48 -9.33 -6.54
CA LEU A 144 0.34 -8.88 -5.17
C LEU A 144 0.40 -7.35 -5.09
N ALA A 145 -0.41 -6.78 -4.21
CA ALA A 145 -0.42 -5.35 -3.91
C ALA A 145 -0.23 -5.13 -2.40
N ALA A 146 0.60 -4.17 -2.02
CA ALA A 146 0.70 -3.67 -0.66
C ALA A 146 0.02 -2.30 -0.55
N VAL A 147 -1.03 -2.22 0.25
CA VAL A 147 -1.82 -1.02 0.49
C VAL A 147 -1.45 -0.45 1.86
N ILE A 148 -0.89 0.75 1.88
CA ILE A 148 -0.54 1.47 3.10
C ILE A 148 -1.64 2.48 3.39
N CYS A 149 -2.35 2.35 4.52
CA CYS A 149 -3.36 3.31 4.97
C CYS A 149 -3.47 3.27 6.50
N ASN A 150 -3.90 4.35 7.15
CA ASN A 150 -3.98 4.46 8.62
C ASN A 150 -2.66 4.13 9.35
N GLY A 151 -1.51 4.37 8.71
CA GLY A 151 -0.19 4.04 9.27
C GLY A 151 0.13 2.54 9.30
N LYS A 152 -0.75 1.68 8.77
CA LYS A 152 -0.57 0.23 8.64
C LYS A 152 -0.44 -0.14 7.17
N MET A 153 0.05 -1.36 6.93
CA MET A 153 0.15 -1.95 5.61
C MET A 153 -0.68 -3.24 5.57
N TYR A 154 -1.35 -3.43 4.44
CA TYR A 154 -2.24 -4.54 4.16
C TYR A 154 -1.89 -5.13 2.80
N TYR A 155 -2.09 -6.43 2.63
CA TYR A 155 -1.89 -7.10 1.37
C TYR A 155 -3.21 -7.35 0.66
N GLY A 156 -3.16 -7.26 -0.67
CA GLY A 156 -4.22 -7.66 -1.57
C GLY A 156 -3.63 -8.10 -2.89
N ILE A 157 -4.47 -8.19 -3.91
CA ILE A 157 -4.06 -8.51 -5.28
C ILE A 157 -4.55 -7.43 -6.25
N LEU A 158 -3.92 -7.34 -7.41
CA LEU A 158 -4.53 -6.78 -8.61
C LEU A 158 -5.69 -7.70 -8.99
N GLY A 159 -6.91 -7.23 -8.73
CA GLY A 159 -8.12 -8.03 -8.92
C GLY A 159 -8.76 -7.80 -10.27
N ASP A 160 -8.78 -6.54 -10.70
CA ASP A 160 -9.53 -6.11 -11.88
C ASP A 160 -8.94 -4.85 -12.53
N SER A 161 -9.52 -4.46 -13.68
CA SER A 161 -9.20 -3.24 -14.39
C SER A 161 -10.45 -2.39 -14.66
N ASN A 162 -10.34 -1.08 -14.52
CA ASN A 162 -11.41 -0.15 -14.85
C ASN A 162 -11.43 0.11 -16.37
N GLY A 163 -12.47 -0.38 -17.05
CA GLY A 163 -12.73 -0.19 -18.48
C GLY A 163 -13.67 0.97 -18.84
N ASP A 164 -14.15 1.76 -17.88
CA ASP A 164 -15.08 2.87 -18.09
C ASP A 164 -14.47 4.04 -18.85
N ASP A 165 -15.31 4.98 -19.30
CA ASP A 165 -14.87 6.24 -19.90
C ASP A 165 -15.52 7.45 -19.18
N PRO A 166 -14.74 8.32 -18.50
CA PRO A 166 -13.29 8.23 -18.33
C PRO A 166 -12.87 7.14 -17.34
N GLN A 167 -11.77 6.43 -17.64
CA GLN A 167 -11.12 5.54 -16.66
C GLN A 167 -10.61 6.37 -15.49
N ILE A 168 -10.91 5.92 -14.28
CA ILE A 168 -10.41 6.53 -13.05
C ILE A 168 -9.44 5.59 -12.35
N THR A 169 -8.71 6.16 -11.40
CA THR A 169 -7.83 5.41 -10.50
C THR A 169 -8.42 5.33 -9.10
N GLY A 170 -7.90 4.42 -8.28
CA GLY A 170 -8.31 4.33 -6.87
C GLY A 170 -9.39 3.30 -6.58
N GLU A 171 -9.89 2.60 -7.59
CA GLU A 171 -10.89 1.56 -7.38
C GLU A 171 -10.33 0.38 -6.58
N ALA A 172 -11.17 -0.18 -5.72
CA ALA A 172 -10.79 -1.31 -4.87
C ALA A 172 -12.01 -2.14 -4.48
N SER A 173 -11.74 -3.33 -3.95
CA SER A 173 -12.75 -4.15 -3.30
C SER A 173 -13.35 -3.44 -2.09
N TRP A 174 -14.61 -3.76 -1.78
CA TRP A 174 -15.28 -3.24 -0.58
C TRP A 174 -14.48 -3.56 0.69
N LEU A 175 -13.91 -4.76 0.77
CA LEU A 175 -13.06 -5.17 1.89
C LEU A 175 -11.84 -4.26 2.06
N MET A 176 -11.10 -4.00 0.98
CA MET A 176 -9.91 -3.15 1.02
C MET A 176 -10.29 -1.71 1.37
N ALA A 177 -11.37 -1.22 0.78
CA ALA A 177 -11.94 0.09 1.03
C ALA A 177 -12.26 0.33 2.51
N ARG A 178 -13.05 -0.57 3.10
CA ARG A 178 -13.47 -0.50 4.50
C ARG A 178 -12.31 -0.70 5.46
N THR A 179 -11.27 -1.40 5.05
CA THR A 179 -10.05 -1.53 5.85
C THR A 179 -9.31 -0.20 5.95
N CYS A 180 -9.22 0.54 4.85
CA CYS A 180 -8.59 1.86 4.85
C CYS A 180 -9.48 2.98 5.40
N PHE A 181 -10.79 2.91 5.21
CA PHE A 181 -11.73 3.95 5.62
C PHE A 181 -12.92 3.35 6.39
N PRO A 182 -12.69 2.75 7.57
CA PRO A 182 -13.73 2.03 8.31
C PRO A 182 -14.89 2.91 8.79
N LYS A 183 -14.73 4.24 8.74
CA LYS A 183 -15.67 5.23 9.26
C LYS A 183 -16.52 5.91 8.19
N GLU A 184 -16.25 5.67 6.91
CA GLU A 184 -16.82 6.48 5.82
C GLU A 184 -18.05 5.86 5.14
N ASP A 185 -18.57 4.77 5.71
CA ASP A 185 -19.71 4.02 5.17
C ASP A 185 -19.61 3.79 3.65
N LEU A 186 -18.40 3.40 3.23
CA LEU A 186 -18.08 3.22 1.84
C LEU A 186 -18.89 2.06 1.23
N GLN A 187 -19.49 2.35 0.08
CA GLN A 187 -20.30 1.42 -0.69
C GLN A 187 -20.34 1.87 -2.15
N GLY A 188 -20.98 1.10 -3.01
CA GLY A 188 -20.95 1.29 -4.46
C GLY A 188 -21.32 2.63 -5.05
N ASN A 189 -22.20 3.35 -4.36
CA ASN A 189 -22.63 4.69 -4.75
C ASN A 189 -22.07 5.76 -3.82
N ASN A 190 -21.15 5.39 -2.91
CA ASN A 190 -20.53 6.25 -1.92
C ASN A 190 -19.01 5.98 -1.87
N ALA A 191 -18.28 6.70 -2.72
CA ALA A 191 -16.84 6.62 -2.82
C ALA A 191 -16.14 7.61 -1.87
N HIS A 192 -14.90 7.30 -1.48
CA HIS A 192 -14.03 8.27 -0.82
C HIS A 192 -13.59 9.30 -1.85
N SER A 193 -14.12 10.52 -1.73
CA SER A 193 -13.90 11.61 -2.69
C SER A 193 -12.81 12.60 -2.25
N SER A 194 -12.33 12.47 -1.01
CA SER A 194 -11.23 13.30 -0.52
C SER A 194 -9.90 12.83 -1.12
N LYS A 195 -9.00 13.78 -1.38
CA LYS A 195 -7.65 13.42 -1.79
C LYS A 195 -6.85 12.90 -0.59
N ASP A 196 -6.30 11.70 -0.73
CA ASP A 196 -5.20 11.19 0.09
C ASP A 196 -3.86 11.75 -0.41
N VAL A 197 -3.75 13.08 -0.55
CA VAL A 197 -2.55 13.73 -1.10
C VAL A 197 -1.47 13.92 -0.04
N THR A 198 -0.29 13.40 -0.35
CA THR A 198 0.95 13.90 0.23
C THR A 198 1.32 15.17 -0.54
N CYS A 199 0.78 16.33 -0.14
CA CYS A 199 1.21 17.59 -0.73
C CYS A 199 2.60 17.93 -0.20
N LYS A 200 3.61 17.84 -1.07
CA LYS A 200 4.97 18.30 -0.79
C LYS A 200 4.97 19.83 -0.91
N CYS A 201 4.65 20.53 0.17
CA CYS A 201 5.03 21.93 0.33
C CYS A 201 6.08 22.02 1.45
N SER A 202 7.35 21.97 1.08
CA SER A 202 8.41 22.48 1.95
C SER A 202 8.35 24.00 1.86
N CYS A 203 7.68 24.61 2.84
CA CYS A 203 8.07 25.82 3.57
C CYS A 203 6.86 26.35 4.33
N TRP A 204 7.03 26.59 5.64
CA TRP A 204 6.07 27.24 6.55
C TRP A 204 4.84 26.41 6.97
N LEU A 205 4.94 25.67 8.09
CA LEU A 205 4.27 25.99 9.37
C LEU A 205 4.29 24.79 10.33
N ASN A 206 4.48 25.09 11.61
CA ASN A 206 4.21 24.20 12.72
C ASN A 206 2.72 23.82 12.75
N VAL A 207 2.34 22.65 12.21
CA VAL A 207 1.03 22.04 12.46
C VAL A 207 1.25 20.66 13.05
N LEU A 208 1.41 20.64 14.37
CA LEU A 208 1.36 19.44 15.18
C LEU A 208 -0.10 18.93 15.21
N GLY A 209 -0.34 17.76 14.62
CA GLY A 209 -1.26 16.80 15.25
C GLY A 209 -2.54 16.38 14.52
N LYS A 210 -2.88 16.86 13.31
CA LYS A 210 -4.11 16.39 12.63
C LYS A 210 -4.00 15.99 11.16
N GLU A 211 -2.86 16.18 10.51
CA GLU A 211 -2.75 16.08 9.05
C GLU A 211 -1.69 15.04 8.59
N LEU A 212 -1.66 13.87 9.26
CA LEU A 212 -0.69 12.80 8.97
C LEU A 212 -1.31 11.41 8.80
N LEU A 213 -2.65 11.30 8.82
CA LEU A 213 -3.36 10.02 9.01
C LEU A 213 -4.19 9.50 7.83
N THR A 214 -4.18 10.15 6.67
CA THR A 214 -4.91 9.66 5.47
C THR A 214 -4.06 9.90 4.23
N ASN A 215 -3.13 8.98 3.98
CA ASN A 215 -2.33 8.93 2.77
C ASN A 215 -2.27 7.46 2.34
N ARG A 216 -3.30 7.02 1.61
CA ARG A 216 -3.29 5.68 1.02
C ARG A 216 -2.22 5.61 -0.08
N LYS A 217 -1.40 4.56 -0.07
CA LYS A 217 -0.39 4.27 -1.12
C LYS A 217 -0.50 2.81 -1.48
N ASP A 218 -0.55 2.51 -2.78
CA ASP A 218 -0.67 1.16 -3.30
C ASP A 218 0.63 0.79 -3.99
N ILE A 219 1.35 -0.23 -3.54
CA ILE A 219 2.55 -0.72 -4.18
C ILE A 219 2.16 -2.01 -4.90
N LEU A 220 2.19 -2.01 -6.23
CA LEU A 220 1.86 -3.16 -7.06
C LEU A 220 3.14 -3.89 -7.45
N PHE A 221 3.28 -5.14 -7.03
CA PHE A 221 4.45 -5.96 -7.31
C PHE A 221 4.32 -6.56 -8.71
N THR A 222 5.34 -6.39 -9.54
CA THR A 222 5.33 -6.85 -10.94
C THR A 222 6.09 -8.15 -11.13
N GLY A 223 5.86 -8.76 -12.29
CA GLY A 223 6.47 -10.04 -12.65
C GLY A 223 5.65 -11.23 -12.17
N LYS A 224 6.11 -12.41 -12.58
CA LYS A 224 5.43 -13.70 -12.39
C LYS A 224 5.48 -14.15 -10.92
N ASP A 225 6.59 -13.85 -10.26
CA ASP A 225 6.84 -14.24 -8.86
C ASP A 225 5.99 -13.44 -7.87
N ALA A 226 5.39 -12.34 -8.33
CA ALA A 226 4.42 -11.55 -7.59
C ALA A 226 2.97 -12.02 -7.79
N VAL A 227 2.69 -12.96 -8.70
CA VAL A 227 1.33 -13.49 -8.89
C VAL A 227 1.00 -14.46 -7.76
N LEU A 228 -0.14 -14.24 -7.09
CA LEU A 228 -0.61 -15.17 -6.06
C LEU A 228 -0.87 -16.55 -6.69
N PRO A 229 -0.33 -17.64 -6.13
CA PRO A 229 -0.40 -18.95 -6.78
C PRO A 229 -1.80 -19.57 -6.69
N ASP A 230 -2.15 -20.39 -7.67
CA ASP A 230 -3.46 -21.07 -7.80
C ASP A 230 -3.82 -21.97 -6.60
N ASN A 231 -2.86 -22.35 -5.76
CA ASN A 231 -3.12 -23.12 -4.54
C ASN A 231 -3.51 -22.26 -3.34
N ALA A 232 -3.37 -20.93 -3.44
CA ALA A 232 -3.72 -19.95 -2.41
C ALA A 232 -5.00 -19.17 -2.73
N MET A 233 -5.60 -19.41 -3.90
CA MET A 233 -6.86 -18.80 -4.31
C MET A 233 -7.64 -19.69 -5.28
N ASP A 234 -8.95 -19.50 -5.33
CA ASP A 234 -9.78 -19.97 -6.43
C ASP A 234 -10.29 -18.78 -7.26
N LYS A 235 -11.26 -19.03 -8.15
CA LYS A 235 -11.80 -17.98 -9.02
C LYS A 235 -12.55 -16.87 -8.25
N THR A 236 -12.95 -17.11 -7.01
CA THR A 236 -13.84 -16.25 -6.22
C THR A 236 -13.16 -15.72 -4.96
N TYR A 237 -12.25 -16.48 -4.36
CA TYR A 237 -11.69 -16.20 -3.03
C TYR A 237 -10.18 -16.44 -2.95
N ILE A 238 -9.52 -15.67 -2.07
CA ILE A 238 -8.22 -16.07 -1.52
C ILE A 238 -8.48 -17.09 -0.42
N THR A 239 -7.92 -18.29 -0.55
CA THR A 239 -8.14 -19.42 0.36
C THR A 239 -6.95 -19.67 1.29
N ASP A 240 -5.84 -18.96 1.09
CA ASP A 240 -4.67 -19.00 1.95
C ASP A 240 -4.08 -17.59 2.13
N PHE A 241 -4.55 -16.92 3.18
CA PHE A 241 -4.02 -15.62 3.59
C PHE A 241 -2.60 -15.70 4.17
N ASP A 242 -2.13 -16.87 4.64
CA ASP A 242 -0.74 -17.04 5.08
C ASP A 242 0.22 -16.98 3.91
N THR A 243 -0.16 -17.60 2.78
CA THR A 243 0.58 -17.47 1.53
C THR A 243 0.59 -16.01 1.05
N LEU A 244 -0.57 -15.33 1.03
CA LEU A 244 -0.64 -13.90 0.68
C LEU A 244 0.31 -13.05 1.55
N ARG A 245 0.26 -13.21 2.87
CA ARG A 245 1.10 -12.46 3.80
C ARG A 245 2.58 -12.78 3.65
N SER A 246 2.94 -14.06 3.58
CA SER A 246 4.34 -14.47 3.47
C SER A 246 4.99 -14.00 2.17
N MET A 247 4.26 -14.05 1.05
CA MET A 247 4.70 -13.50 -0.22
C MET A 247 4.83 -11.97 -0.15
N GLY A 248 3.82 -11.29 0.39
CA GLY A 248 3.84 -9.84 0.55
C GLY A 248 4.99 -9.35 1.42
N ASP A 249 5.20 -9.97 2.59
CA ASP A 249 6.29 -9.65 3.51
C ASP A 249 7.65 -9.82 2.83
N LYS A 250 7.82 -10.91 2.07
CA LYS A 250 9.05 -11.19 1.31
C LYS A 250 9.32 -10.09 0.28
N LEU A 251 8.33 -9.74 -0.53
CA LEU A 251 8.46 -8.72 -1.57
C LEU A 251 8.72 -7.33 -0.99
N VAL A 252 8.04 -6.97 0.10
CA VAL A 252 8.24 -5.70 0.80
C VAL A 252 9.65 -5.61 1.40
N ARG A 253 10.16 -6.69 2.01
CA ARG A 253 11.54 -6.75 2.53
C ARG A 253 12.57 -6.61 1.41
N ALA A 254 12.32 -7.23 0.26
CA ALA A 254 13.19 -7.11 -0.90
C ALA A 254 13.22 -5.67 -1.43
N LEU A 255 12.05 -5.03 -1.54
CA LEU A 255 11.93 -3.63 -1.94
C LEU A 255 12.70 -2.70 -0.99
N ALA A 256 12.47 -2.82 0.32
CA ALA A 256 13.16 -2.01 1.32
C ALA A 256 14.69 -2.20 1.24
N SER A 257 15.15 -3.45 1.10
CA SER A 257 16.58 -3.76 0.96
C SER A 257 17.21 -3.16 -0.31
N ASN A 258 16.47 -3.09 -1.42
CA ASN A 258 16.97 -2.48 -2.66
C ASN A 258 17.05 -0.96 -2.55
N MET A 259 16.11 -0.32 -1.87
CA MET A 259 16.15 1.11 -1.59
C MET A 259 17.37 1.49 -0.73
N ASP A 260 17.67 0.69 0.30
CA ASP A 260 18.85 0.90 1.16
C ASP A 260 20.17 0.79 0.36
N LYS A 261 20.26 -0.20 -0.55
CA LYS A 261 21.42 -0.36 -1.43
C LYS A 261 21.59 0.82 -2.38
N SER A 262 20.50 1.30 -3.00
CA SER A 262 20.53 2.46 -3.89
C SER A 262 21.08 3.68 -3.15
N ALA A 263 20.60 3.94 -1.93
CA ALA A 263 21.10 5.05 -1.09
C ALA A 263 22.58 4.91 -0.74
N SER A 264 23.08 3.69 -0.52
CA SER A 264 24.50 3.45 -0.24
C SER A 264 25.43 3.63 -1.46
N SER A 265 24.91 3.43 -2.68
CA SER A 265 25.68 3.54 -3.91
C SER A 265 25.85 4.97 -4.44
N GLU A 266 25.01 5.91 -3.98
CA GLU A 266 25.07 7.33 -4.37
C GLU A 266 26.06 8.17 -3.53
N SER A 267 26.85 7.55 -2.64
CA SER A 267 27.89 8.27 -1.88
C SER A 267 29.30 8.04 -2.43
N PRO A 268 29.81 8.99 -3.24
CA PRO A 268 31.20 9.41 -3.14
C PRO A 268 31.21 10.84 -2.60
N ALA A 269 31.52 10.98 -1.30
CA ALA A 269 31.83 12.28 -0.74
C ALA A 269 33.12 12.82 -1.38
N THR A 270 32.96 13.68 -2.38
CA THR A 270 34.00 14.60 -2.84
C THR A 270 34.45 15.44 -1.65
N THR A 271 35.58 15.07 -1.07
CA THR A 271 36.26 15.86 -0.05
C THR A 271 36.90 17.06 -0.75
N LEU A 272 36.18 18.18 -0.84
CA LEU A 272 36.78 19.48 -1.15
C LEU A 272 37.42 20.02 0.13
N ILE A 273 38.70 19.73 0.31
CA ILE A 273 39.55 20.46 1.26
C ILE A 273 39.70 21.88 0.70
N SER A 274 39.10 22.87 1.35
CA SER A 274 39.35 24.28 1.07
C SER A 274 40.77 24.65 1.53
N SER A 275 41.71 24.77 0.61
CA SER A 275 42.99 25.44 0.87
C SER A 275 42.79 26.96 0.75
N LEU A 276 42.77 27.64 1.90
CA LEU A 276 42.95 29.09 2.00
C LEU A 276 44.37 29.47 1.53
N PRO A 277 44.56 30.49 0.69
CA PRO A 277 45.89 31.05 0.44
C PRO A 277 46.31 32.04 1.56
N PRO A 278 47.63 32.25 1.76
CA PRO A 278 48.15 33.00 2.90
C PRO A 278 47.98 34.52 2.75
N PHE A 279 47.80 35.14 3.91
CA PHE A 279 47.72 36.56 4.16
C PHE A 279 48.99 37.27 3.65
N LEU A 280 48.84 38.20 2.68
CA LEU A 280 49.93 39.08 2.22
C LEU A 280 49.75 40.47 2.86
N GLU A 281 50.72 40.80 3.69
CA GLU A 281 50.95 42.10 4.32
C GLU A 281 51.17 43.19 3.25
N LYS A 282 50.35 44.25 3.28
CA LYS A 282 50.65 45.52 2.61
C LYS A 282 50.81 46.62 3.65
N ARG A 283 52.07 46.94 3.93
CA ARG A 283 52.49 48.26 4.41
C ARG A 283 52.20 49.28 3.30
N ASN A 284 51.48 50.33 3.62
CA ASN A 284 51.57 51.62 2.96
C ASN A 284 51.52 52.69 4.05
N GLY A 285 52.64 53.37 4.26
CA GLY A 285 52.65 54.64 4.98
C GLY A 285 52.12 55.77 4.11
N VAL A 286 51.65 56.85 4.75
CA VAL A 286 52.17 58.23 4.66
C VAL A 286 51.19 59.20 5.34
N SER A 287 51.75 60.03 6.24
CA SER A 287 51.33 61.35 6.79
C SER A 287 49.94 61.51 7.42
N TYR A 288 49.77 62.11 8.60
CA TYR A 288 50.48 63.22 9.26
C TYR A 288 50.75 62.94 10.74
#